data_AF-A0A350YND8-F1
#
_entry.id   AF-A0A350YND8-F1
#
_cell.length_a   1.000
_cell.length_b   1.000
_cell.length_c   1.000
_cell.angle_alpha   90.00
_cell.angle_beta   90.00
_cell.angle_gamma   90.00
#
_symmetry.space_group_name_H-M   'P 1'
#
loop_
_entity.id
_entity.type
_entity.pdbx_description
1 polymer ?
#
loop_
_entity_poly.entity_id
_entity_poly.type
_entity_poly.pdbx_seq_one_letter_code
_entity_poly.pdbx_strand_id
1 'polypeptide(L)'
;SFSEQDYSDFRNFLVERGFSYRTLTESSLNELIATAKREKYYDIHKDLFTQLENQISHSLDHDLAIFRQEITELIEDEVISRYFYEEGAIAWSVKKDQQVLRALEILNNPPAYNSILRGQSVPGFLTRDNEKAEITAFIDRSRPDLIPV
;
A
#
# COMPACT_ATOMS: atom_id res chain seq x y z
N SER A 1 -12.18 11.91 14.49
CA SER A 1 -10.78 11.62 14.13
C SER A 1 -10.31 10.59 15.11
N PHE A 2 -9.84 9.46 14.57
CA PHE A 2 -9.30 8.36 15.35
C PHE A 2 -7.98 8.78 16.01
N SER A 3 -7.90 8.67 17.33
CA SER A 3 -6.77 9.17 18.13
C SER A 3 -5.68 8.13 18.34
N GLU A 4 -4.52 8.57 18.85
CA GLU A 4 -3.44 7.66 19.27
C GLU A 4 -3.91 6.66 20.35
N GLN A 5 -4.78 7.10 21.26
CA GLN A 5 -5.33 6.24 22.30
C GLN A 5 -6.22 5.15 21.70
N ASP A 6 -7.09 5.51 20.74
CA ASP A 6 -7.95 4.55 20.05
C ASP A 6 -7.12 3.49 19.31
N TYR A 7 -6.01 3.88 18.70
CA TYR A 7 -5.10 2.95 18.02
C TYR A 7 -4.38 2.03 19.00
N SER A 8 -3.94 2.58 20.15
CA SER A 8 -3.33 1.79 21.22
C SER A 8 -4.32 0.76 21.78
N ASP A 9 -5.57 1.17 22.00
CA ASP A 9 -6.62 0.28 22.51
C ASP A 9 -6.94 -0.82 21.50
N PHE A 10 -6.97 -0.50 20.20
CA PHE A 10 -7.11 -1.50 19.14
C PHE A 10 -5.95 -2.50 19.10
N ARG A 11 -4.70 -2.04 19.23
CA ARG A 11 -3.53 -2.94 19.32
C ARG A 11 -3.65 -3.89 20.51
N ASN A 12 -3.99 -3.37 21.69
CA ASN A 12 -4.18 -4.17 22.90
C ASN A 12 -5.30 -5.19 22.73
N PHE A 13 -6.41 -4.79 22.11
CA PHE A 13 -7.52 -5.67 21.79
C PHE A 13 -7.08 -6.87 20.91
N LEU A 14 -6.24 -6.65 19.90
CA LEU A 14 -5.72 -7.75 19.07
C LEU A 14 -4.85 -8.72 19.88
N VAL A 15 -3.99 -8.19 20.76
CA VAL A 15 -3.13 -9.00 21.64
C VAL A 15 -3.96 -9.82 22.62
N GLU A 16 -4.93 -9.21 23.30
CA GLU A 16 -5.83 -9.88 24.25
C GLU A 16 -6.65 -11.00 23.58
N ARG A 17 -7.00 -10.82 22.31
CA ARG A 17 -7.72 -11.82 21.53
C ARG A 17 -6.82 -12.91 20.95
N GLY A 18 -5.50 -12.81 21.12
CA GLY A 18 -4.54 -13.72 20.50
C GLY A 18 -4.68 -13.72 18.98
N PHE A 19 -4.96 -12.56 18.39
CA PHE A 19 -5.13 -12.44 16.95
C PHE A 19 -3.83 -12.83 16.24
N SER A 20 -3.97 -13.68 15.23
CA SER A 20 -2.88 -14.06 14.35
C SER A 20 -3.43 -14.23 12.94
N TYR A 21 -2.60 -13.96 11.95
CA TYR A 21 -2.89 -14.19 10.56
C TYR A 21 -1.71 -14.87 9.91
N ARG A 22 -1.94 -15.42 8.73
CA ARG A 22 -0.89 -15.98 7.88
C ARG A 22 -0.88 -15.19 6.58
N THR A 23 0.30 -14.73 6.18
CA THR A 23 0.45 -14.04 4.89
C THR A 23 0.37 -15.04 3.74
N LEU A 24 0.08 -14.53 2.55
CA LEU A 24 0.17 -15.35 1.33
C LEU A 24 1.60 -15.87 1.12
N THR A 25 2.61 -15.06 1.43
CA THR A 25 4.02 -15.45 1.32
C THR A 25 4.36 -16.62 2.24
N GLU A 26 3.95 -16.57 3.51
CA GLU A 26 4.12 -17.69 4.45
C GLU A 26 3.37 -18.94 3.98
N SER A 27 2.17 -18.78 3.41
CA SER A 27 1.39 -19.90 2.89
C SER A 27 2.12 -20.57 1.72
N SER A 28 2.61 -19.79 0.77
CA SER A 28 3.40 -20.28 -0.37
C SER A 28 4.70 -20.96 0.07
N LEU A 29 5.39 -20.42 1.08
CA LEU A 29 6.58 -21.05 1.64
C LEU A 29 6.25 -22.42 2.25
N ASN A 30 5.16 -22.53 2.99
CA ASN A 30 4.71 -23.80 3.56
C ASN A 30 4.41 -24.85 2.48
N GLU A 31 3.79 -24.44 1.36
CA GLU A 31 3.54 -25.31 0.21
C GLU A 31 4.82 -25.78 -0.47
N LEU A 32 5.80 -24.87 -0.62
CA LEU A 32 7.12 -25.20 -1.13
C LEU A 32 7.83 -26.22 -0.23
N ILE A 33 7.82 -26.00 1.10
CA ILE A 33 8.38 -26.93 2.08
C ILE A 33 7.70 -28.30 2.00
N ALA A 34 6.37 -28.34 1.89
CA ALA A 34 5.63 -29.59 1.76
C ALA A 34 6.02 -30.37 0.50
N THR A 35 6.22 -29.66 -0.62
CA THR A 35 6.67 -30.27 -1.88
C THR A 35 8.13 -30.74 -1.79
N ALA A 36 9.02 -29.92 -1.24
CA ALA A 36 10.42 -30.28 -1.02
C ALA A 36 10.57 -31.51 -0.10
N LYS A 37 9.72 -31.68 0.92
CA LYS A 37 9.69 -32.88 1.76
C LYS A 37 9.27 -34.12 0.97
N ARG A 38 8.24 -34.01 0.13
CA ARG A 38 7.76 -35.10 -0.74
C ARG A 38 8.83 -35.56 -1.73
N GLU A 39 9.58 -34.61 -2.27
CA GLU A 39 10.66 -34.82 -3.25
C GLU A 39 12.02 -35.08 -2.59
N LYS A 40 12.09 -35.13 -1.25
CA LYS A 40 13.31 -35.38 -0.45
C LYS A 40 14.40 -34.30 -0.58
N TYR A 41 14.07 -33.12 -1.09
CA TYR A 41 14.97 -31.96 -1.11
C TYR A 41 15.06 -31.23 0.23
N TYR A 42 14.04 -31.36 1.09
CA TYR A 42 14.01 -30.63 2.36
C TYR A 42 15.17 -31.01 3.29
N ASP A 43 15.46 -32.30 3.47
CA ASP A 43 16.48 -32.75 4.43
C ASP A 43 17.90 -32.31 4.02
N ILE A 44 18.16 -32.20 2.72
CA ILE A 44 19.44 -31.75 2.15
C ILE A 44 19.63 -30.23 2.35
N HIS A 45 18.53 -29.47 2.37
CA HIS A 45 18.52 -28.01 2.41
C HIS A 45 17.79 -27.45 3.63
N LYS A 46 17.75 -28.19 4.73
CA LYS A 46 16.94 -27.87 5.91
C LYS A 46 17.27 -26.49 6.49
N ASP A 47 18.56 -26.16 6.54
CA ASP A 47 19.03 -24.87 7.07
C ASP A 47 18.55 -23.70 6.22
N LEU A 48 18.48 -23.85 4.89
CA LEU A 48 17.96 -22.83 3.98
C LEU A 48 16.46 -22.60 4.20
N PHE A 49 15.67 -23.66 4.28
CA PHE A 49 14.23 -23.54 4.55
C PHE A 49 13.97 -22.90 5.91
N THR A 50 14.72 -23.29 6.94
CA THR A 50 14.57 -22.72 8.29
C THR A 50 14.94 -21.24 8.31
N GLN A 51 16.01 -20.83 7.60
CA GLN A 51 16.38 -19.43 7.46
C GLN A 51 15.28 -18.64 6.74
N LEU A 52 14.72 -19.21 5.68
CA LEU A 52 13.66 -18.57 4.91
C LEU A 52 12.37 -18.41 5.73
N GLU A 53 11.99 -19.42 6.53
CA GLU A 53 10.87 -19.34 7.47
C GLU A 53 11.07 -18.19 8.48
N ASN A 54 12.26 -18.07 9.06
CA ASN A 54 12.57 -17.00 10.03
C ASN A 54 12.64 -15.61 9.40
N GLN A 55 13.02 -15.49 8.13
CA GLN A 55 13.06 -14.20 7.43
C GLN A 55 11.69 -13.76 6.91
N ILE A 56 10.82 -14.71 6.62
CA ILE A 56 9.48 -14.45 6.08
C ILE A 56 8.43 -14.34 7.20
N SER A 57 8.73 -14.81 8.42
CA SER A 57 7.82 -14.64 9.55
C SER A 57 7.50 -13.17 9.75
N HIS A 58 6.22 -12.82 9.65
CA HIS A 58 5.79 -11.46 9.95
C HIS A 58 5.74 -11.24 11.46
N SER A 59 5.76 -9.96 11.85
CA SER A 59 5.47 -9.55 13.22
C SER A 59 4.24 -8.67 13.18
N LEU A 60 3.15 -9.13 13.81
CA LEU A 60 1.92 -8.35 13.96
C LEU A 60 2.24 -6.94 14.49
N ASP A 61 3.13 -6.82 15.49
CA ASP A 61 3.50 -5.52 16.05
C ASP A 61 4.18 -4.59 15.04
N HIS A 62 5.02 -5.16 14.18
CA HIS A 62 5.73 -4.44 13.12
C HIS A 62 4.75 -4.00 12.03
N ASP A 63 3.87 -4.89 11.60
CA ASP A 63 2.89 -4.63 10.55
C ASP A 63 1.86 -3.58 11.02
N LEU A 64 1.41 -3.66 12.29
CA LEU A 64 0.58 -2.62 12.92
C LEU A 64 1.30 -1.27 13.06
N ALA A 65 2.63 -1.22 12.98
CA ALA A 65 3.37 0.05 12.98
C ALA A 65 3.54 0.60 11.55
N ILE A 66 3.90 -0.25 10.59
CA ILE A 66 4.09 0.13 9.19
C ILE A 66 2.78 0.62 8.57
N PHE A 67 1.72 -0.18 8.70
CA PHE A 67 0.44 0.07 8.03
C PHE A 67 -0.53 0.88 8.90
N ARG A 68 0.00 1.65 9.85
CA ARG A 68 -0.81 2.38 10.83
C ARG A 68 -1.83 3.29 10.16
N GLN A 69 -1.42 4.00 9.10
CA GLN A 69 -2.29 4.94 8.41
C GLN A 69 -3.45 4.20 7.74
N GLU A 70 -3.15 3.18 6.94
CA GLU A 70 -4.12 2.40 6.19
C GLU A 70 -5.10 1.68 7.12
N ILE A 71 -4.59 1.10 8.22
CA ILE A 71 -5.42 0.46 9.25
C ILE A 71 -6.36 1.49 9.88
N THR A 72 -5.86 2.68 10.21
CA THR A 72 -6.68 3.75 10.78
C THR A 72 -7.80 4.16 9.83
N GLU A 73 -7.48 4.34 8.54
CA GLU A 73 -8.47 4.68 7.52
C GLU A 73 -9.56 3.61 7.40
N LEU A 74 -9.18 2.32 7.36
CA LEU A 74 -10.14 1.21 7.33
C LEU A 74 -11.03 1.15 8.58
N ILE A 75 -10.46 1.39 9.77
CA ILE A 75 -11.24 1.40 11.01
C ILE A 75 -12.22 2.58 11.01
N GLU A 76 -11.79 3.77 10.60
CA GLU A 76 -12.67 4.94 10.50
C GLU A 76 -13.84 4.68 9.55
N ASP A 77 -13.57 4.05 8.40
CA ASP A 77 -14.59 3.69 7.40
C ASP A 77 -15.60 2.65 7.96
N GLU A 78 -15.11 1.64 8.67
CA GLU A 78 -15.96 0.65 9.35
C GLU A 78 -16.81 1.25 10.47
N VAL A 79 -16.25 2.18 11.25
CA VAL A 79 -17.01 2.89 12.29
C VAL A 79 -18.09 3.75 11.63
N ILE A 80 -17.74 4.57 10.64
CA ILE A 80 -18.68 5.50 10.02
C ILE A 80 -19.80 4.75 9.29
N SER A 81 -19.49 3.70 8.54
CA SER A 81 -20.50 2.89 7.85
C SER A 81 -21.49 2.23 8.81
N ARG A 82 -21.06 1.83 10.02
CA ARG A 82 -21.94 1.24 11.04
C ARG A 82 -22.82 2.26 11.76
N TYR A 83 -22.33 3.47 11.98
CA TYR A 83 -23.07 4.51 12.73
C TYR A 83 -23.92 5.41 11.84
N PHE A 84 -23.48 5.70 10.62
CA PHE A 84 -24.09 6.66 9.72
C PHE A 84 -24.58 6.05 8.39
N TYR A 85 -24.50 4.71 8.27
CA TYR A 85 -24.98 3.96 7.12
C TYR A 85 -24.36 4.47 5.79
N GLU A 86 -25.05 4.29 4.67
CA GLU A 86 -24.54 4.62 3.33
C GLU A 86 -24.24 6.12 3.15
N GLU A 87 -25.10 6.99 3.67
CA GLU A 87 -24.95 8.44 3.50
C GLU A 87 -23.68 8.97 4.19
N GLY A 88 -23.40 8.49 5.42
CA GLY A 88 -22.19 8.87 6.14
C GLY A 88 -20.92 8.31 5.51
N ALA A 89 -20.97 7.07 5.01
CA ALA A 89 -19.84 6.46 4.31
C ALA A 89 -19.46 7.25 3.04
N ILE A 90 -20.46 7.64 2.24
CA ILE A 90 -20.24 8.48 1.05
C ILE A 90 -19.69 9.87 1.45
N ALA A 91 -20.29 10.52 2.45
CA ALA A 91 -19.84 11.83 2.88
C ALA A 91 -18.39 11.81 3.42
N TRP A 92 -17.96 10.68 4.00
CA TRP A 92 -16.61 10.50 4.49
C TRP A 92 -15.61 10.19 3.38
N SER A 93 -15.94 9.27 2.46
CA SER A 93 -15.05 8.91 1.35
C SER A 93 -14.74 10.11 0.46
N VAL A 94 -15.75 10.96 0.18
CA VAL A 94 -15.59 12.18 -0.61
C VAL A 94 -14.58 13.16 0.00
N LYS A 95 -14.42 13.18 1.33
CA LYS A 95 -13.44 14.07 2.00
C LYS A 95 -11.99 13.66 1.77
N LYS A 96 -11.74 12.37 1.54
CA LYS A 96 -10.41 11.81 1.34
C LYS A 96 -10.11 11.46 -0.13
N ASP A 97 -11.11 11.56 -1.01
CA ASP A 97 -10.99 11.26 -2.44
C ASP A 97 -10.00 12.22 -3.14
N GLN A 98 -8.92 11.66 -3.68
CA GLN A 98 -7.85 12.42 -4.35
C GLN A 98 -8.34 13.18 -5.58
N GLN A 99 -9.32 12.65 -6.32
CA GLN A 99 -9.89 13.32 -7.49
C GLN A 99 -10.72 14.53 -7.05
N VAL A 100 -11.50 14.39 -5.97
CA VAL A 100 -12.28 15.50 -5.40
C VAL A 100 -11.37 16.58 -4.86
N LEU A 101 -10.33 16.20 -4.09
CA LEU A 101 -9.34 17.14 -3.57
C LEU A 101 -8.61 17.88 -4.69
N ARG A 102 -8.21 17.16 -5.74
CA ARG A 102 -7.56 17.76 -6.92
C ARG A 102 -8.50 18.67 -7.69
N ALA A 103 -9.77 18.29 -7.85
CA ALA A 103 -10.77 19.13 -8.48
C ALA A 103 -10.98 20.44 -7.71
N LEU A 104 -11.06 20.37 -6.37
CA LEU A 104 -11.12 21.55 -5.51
C LEU A 104 -9.88 22.44 -5.66
N GLU A 105 -8.69 21.84 -5.70
CA GLU A 105 -7.44 22.58 -5.90
C GLU A 105 -7.45 23.35 -7.23
N ILE A 106 -7.87 22.69 -8.31
CA ILE A 106 -7.95 23.30 -9.65
C ILE A 106 -8.99 24.41 -9.68
N LEU A 107 -10.19 24.17 -9.14
CA LEU A 107 -11.28 25.15 -9.11
C LEU A 107 -10.91 26.41 -8.31
N ASN A 108 -10.12 26.24 -7.24
CA ASN A 108 -9.64 27.34 -6.41
C ASN A 108 -8.41 28.06 -7.00
N ASN A 109 -7.90 27.62 -8.16
CA ASN A 109 -6.76 28.22 -8.85
C ASN A 109 -7.22 28.77 -10.22
N PRO A 110 -7.68 30.04 -10.30
CA PRO A 110 -8.21 30.61 -11.53
C PRO A 110 -7.24 30.54 -12.73
N PRO A 111 -5.92 30.77 -12.58
CA PRO A 111 -4.96 30.52 -13.65
C PRO A 111 -5.00 29.10 -14.20
N ALA A 112 -4.90 28.08 -13.34
CA ALA A 112 -4.89 26.67 -13.74
C ALA A 112 -6.23 26.24 -14.37
N TYR A 113 -7.35 26.68 -13.79
CA TYR A 113 -8.68 26.42 -14.34
C TYR A 113 -8.84 27.02 -15.74
N ASN A 114 -8.46 28.29 -15.92
CA ASN A 114 -8.58 28.98 -17.21
C ASN A 114 -7.68 28.37 -18.30
N SER A 115 -6.48 27.89 -17.96
CA SER A 115 -5.64 27.19 -18.93
C SER A 115 -6.26 25.89 -19.41
N ILE A 116 -6.91 25.12 -18.52
CA ILE A 116 -7.64 23.89 -18.90
C ILE A 116 -8.77 24.24 -19.87
N LEU A 117 -9.58 25.25 -19.56
CA LEU A 117 -10.68 25.68 -20.43
C LEU A 117 -10.21 26.20 -21.80
N ARG A 118 -8.99 26.75 -21.87
CA ARG A 118 -8.38 27.25 -23.11
C ARG A 118 -7.60 26.17 -23.88
N GLY A 119 -7.55 24.94 -23.37
CA GLY A 119 -6.77 23.85 -23.97
C GLY A 119 -5.25 24.06 -23.90
N GLN A 120 -4.78 24.89 -22.97
CA GLN A 120 -3.36 25.12 -22.73
C GLN A 120 -2.87 24.03 -21.76
N SER A 121 -1.82 23.28 -22.13
CA SER A 121 -1.26 22.26 -21.26
C SER A 121 -0.63 22.92 -20.03
N VAL A 122 -1.14 22.56 -18.86
CA VAL A 122 -0.52 22.96 -17.59
C VAL A 122 0.47 21.85 -17.21
N PRO A 123 1.72 22.18 -16.86
CA PRO A 123 2.68 21.17 -16.40
C PRO A 123 2.11 20.41 -15.20
N GLY A 124 2.02 19.08 -15.30
CA GLY A 124 1.45 18.21 -14.25
C GLY A 124 0.01 17.72 -14.51
N PHE A 125 -0.62 18.11 -15.62
CA PHE A 125 -1.96 17.63 -15.98
C PHE A 125 -1.87 16.60 -17.10
N LEU A 126 -1.60 15.33 -16.76
CA LEU A 126 -1.68 14.16 -17.64
C LEU A 126 -1.36 14.42 -19.12
N THR A 127 -0.32 15.21 -19.40
CA THR A 127 0.29 15.21 -20.73
C THR A 127 1.13 13.94 -20.78
N ARG A 128 1.01 13.19 -21.87
CA ARG A 128 1.83 12.03 -22.28
C ARG A 128 3.35 12.29 -22.30
N ASP A 129 3.78 13.45 -21.80
CA ASP A 129 5.15 13.88 -21.64
C ASP A 129 5.74 13.35 -20.31
N ASN A 130 4.94 13.19 -19.25
CA ASN A 130 5.40 12.57 -18.00
C ASN A 130 5.73 11.07 -18.17
N GLU A 131 4.92 10.32 -18.94
CA GLU A 131 5.26 8.94 -19.30
C GLU A 131 6.57 8.85 -20.08
N LYS A 132 6.81 9.77 -21.03
CA LYS A 132 8.07 9.78 -21.78
C LYS A 132 9.27 10.10 -20.91
N ALA A 133 9.13 11.03 -19.96
CA ALA A 133 10.19 11.39 -19.03
C ALA A 133 10.51 10.23 -18.05
N GLU A 134 9.48 9.55 -17.53
CA GLU A 134 9.66 8.37 -16.66
C GLU A 134 10.22 7.16 -17.42
N ILE A 135 9.75 6.91 -18.64
CA ILE A 135 10.28 5.84 -19.51
C ILE A 135 11.73 6.13 -19.90
N THR A 136 12.07 7.38 -20.19
CA THR A 136 13.45 7.78 -20.53
C THR A 136 14.37 7.69 -19.31
N ALA A 137 13.92 8.14 -18.13
CA ALA A 137 14.67 8.01 -16.88
C ALA A 137 14.83 6.55 -16.43
N PHE A 138 13.83 5.70 -16.69
CA PHE A 138 13.90 4.26 -16.45
C PHE A 138 14.89 3.57 -17.40
N ILE A 139 14.87 3.89 -18.70
CA ILE A 139 15.81 3.35 -19.69
C ILE A 139 17.25 3.78 -19.38
N ASP A 140 17.46 5.02 -18.94
CA ASP A 140 18.78 5.56 -18.60
C ASP A 140 19.37 4.92 -17.33
N ARG A 141 18.55 4.73 -16.28
CA ARG A 141 18.96 4.01 -15.06
C ARG A 141 19.19 2.50 -15.26
N SER A 142 18.64 1.93 -16.34
CA SER A 142 18.76 0.50 -16.66
C SER A 142 19.98 0.15 -17.52
N ARG A 143 20.82 1.13 -17.89
CA ARG A 143 22.08 0.88 -18.62
C ARG A 143 23.30 1.17 -17.74
N PRO A 144 23.74 0.25 -16.88
CA PRO A 144 25.09 0.30 -16.34
C PRO A 144 26.05 -0.10 -17.48
N ASP A 145 26.86 0.84 -17.91
CA ASP A 145 28.16 0.65 -18.56
C ASP A 145 28.22 -0.28 -19.78
N LEU A 146 27.89 0.26 -20.96
CA LEU A 146 28.54 -0.23 -22.19
C LEU A 146 29.92 0.42 -22.29
N ILE A 147 30.95 -0.33 -21.90
CA ILE A 147 32.35 -0.02 -22.20
C ILE A 147 32.47 0.06 -23.74
N PRO A 148 32.93 1.19 -24.32
CA PRO A 148 33.16 1.25 -25.76
C PRO A 148 34.40 0.40 -26.10
N VAL A 149 34.28 -0.39 -27.18
CA VAL A 149 35.36 -1.19 -27.78
C VAL A 149 36.44 -0.27 -28.35
#